data_AF-A0A7X7KMS1-F1
#
_entry.id   AF-A0A7X7KMS1-F1
#
_cell.length_a   1.000
_cell.length_b   1.000
_cell.length_c   1.000
_cell.angle_alpha   90.00
_cell.angle_beta   90.00
_cell.angle_gamma   90.00
#
_symmetry.space_group_name_H-M   'P 1'
#
loop_
_entity.id
_entity.type
_entity.pdbx_description
1 polymer ?
#
loop_
_entity_poly.entity_id
_entity_poly.type
_entity_poly.pdbx_seq_one_letter_code
_entity_poly.pdbx_strand_id
1 'polypeptide(L)' 'MLLLLALALGAAACGSASPDTTAGGVTTTGGSATTATADSGGEPAPDVSGVTLDGTKVSLSEYRGKPLVLAFMASW' A
#
# COMPACT_ATOMS: atom_id res chain seq x y z
N MET A 1 2.55 -14.65 41.93
CA MET A 1 2.23 -13.30 41.41
C MET A 1 3.45 -12.51 40.90
N LEU A 2 4.70 -12.87 41.20
CA LEU A 2 5.89 -12.22 40.58
C LEU A 2 6.21 -12.76 39.17
N LEU A 3 5.85 -14.02 38.88
CA LEU A 3 6.15 -14.68 37.60
C LEU A 3 5.30 -14.15 36.41
N LEU A 4 4.14 -13.56 36.68
CA LEU A 4 3.24 -13.01 35.65
C LEU A 4 3.66 -11.62 35.16
N LEU A 5 4.45 -10.87 35.96
CA LEU A 5 4.87 -9.51 35.61
C LEU A 5 6.04 -9.51 34.62
N ALA A 6 6.87 -10.55 34.60
CA ALA A 6 8.01 -10.67 33.70
C ALA A 6 7.60 -10.98 32.25
N LEU A 7 6.46 -11.65 32.03
CA LEU A 7 6.02 -12.05 30.69
C LEU A 7 5.40 -10.87 29.90
N ALA A 8 4.91 -9.84 30.59
CA ALA A 8 4.27 -8.68 29.95
C ALA A 8 5.27 -7.66 29.37
N LEU A 9 6.53 -7.67 29.81
CA LEU A 9 7.53 -6.68 29.37
C LEU A 9 8.28 -7.09 28.09
N GLY A 10 8.07 -8.31 27.59
CA GLY A 10 8.80 -8.86 26.43
C GLY A 10 8.20 -8.53 25.06
N ALA A 11 7.02 -7.93 24.98
CA ALA A 11 6.31 -7.72 23.71
C ALA A 11 6.46 -6.30 23.12
N ALA A 12 7.23 -5.42 23.75
CA ALA A 12 7.45 -4.04 23.28
C ALA A 12 8.75 -3.84 22.46
N ALA A 13 9.41 -4.92 22.05
CA ALA A 13 10.68 -4.89 21.34
C ALA A 13 10.57 -5.44 19.91
N CYS A 14 9.58 -4.96 19.14
CA CYS A 14 9.62 -5.04 17.69
C CYS A 14 9.38 -3.63 17.14
N GLY A 15 10.45 -2.84 17.21
CA GLY A 15 10.48 -1.44 16.79
C GLY A 15 11.90 -1.04 16.41
N SER A 16 12.52 -1.82 15.53
CA SER A 16 13.81 -1.47 14.93
C SER A 16 13.54 -0.62 13.69
N ALA A 17 13.43 0.69 13.88
CA ALA A 17 13.53 1.63 12.78
C ALA A 17 15.02 1.81 12.45
N SER A 18 15.49 1.19 11.37
CA SER A 18 16.78 1.50 10.77
C SER A 18 16.60 2.63 9.74
N PRO A 19 17.28 3.78 9.87
CA PRO A 19 17.34 4.76 8.81
C PRO A 19 18.42 4.34 7.80
N ASP A 20 18.03 3.61 6.77
CA ASP A 20 18.91 3.35 5.62
C ASP A 20 18.89 4.54 4.66
N THR A 21 19.73 5.54 4.95
CA THR A 21 20.21 6.45 3.91
C THR A 21 21.31 5.73 3.14
N THR A 22 20.97 5.15 1.99
CA THR A 22 21.94 4.83 0.94
C THR A 22 21.26 4.91 -0.42
N ALA A 23 21.62 5.94 -1.17
CA ALA A 23 21.42 6.00 -2.60
C ALA A 23 22.36 4.99 -3.27
N GLY A 24 21.80 4.00 -3.97
CA GLY A 24 22.56 3.00 -4.73
C GLY A 24 21.61 2.15 -5.56
N GLY A 25 21.75 2.22 -6.88
CA GLY A 25 20.74 1.80 -7.85
C GLY A 25 20.29 0.35 -7.78
N VAL A 26 18.99 0.18 -7.98
CA VAL A 26 18.35 -1.11 -8.21
C VAL A 26 18.05 -1.21 -9.71
N THR A 27 18.91 -1.95 -10.43
CA THR A 27 18.56 -2.49 -11.74
C THR A 27 17.96 -3.87 -11.51
N THR A 28 16.66 -3.94 -11.25
CA THR A 28 15.92 -5.21 -11.20
C THR A 28 15.34 -5.48 -12.58
N THR A 29 15.90 -6.48 -13.26
CA THR A 29 15.20 -7.21 -14.31
C THR A 29 14.08 -8.00 -13.63
N GLY A 30 12.88 -7.42 -13.63
CA GLY A 30 11.69 -7.95 -13.00
C GLY A 30 10.76 -6.79 -12.66
N GLY A 31 9.62 -6.70 -13.35
CA GLY A 31 8.68 -5.56 -13.40
C GLY A 31 8.73 -4.64 -12.19
N SER A 32 9.60 -3.63 -12.26
CA SER A 32 9.74 -2.63 -11.22
C SER A 32 8.54 -1.70 -11.33
N ALA A 33 7.58 -1.85 -10.42
CA ALA A 33 6.56 -0.85 -10.22
C ALA A 33 7.28 0.43 -9.75
N THR A 34 7.49 1.38 -10.65
CA THR A 34 7.94 2.71 -10.28
C THR A 34 6.89 3.29 -9.34
N THR A 35 7.21 3.37 -8.05
CA THR A 35 6.41 4.13 -7.09
C THR A 35 6.50 5.60 -7.49
N ALA A 36 5.54 6.06 -8.30
CA ALA A 36 5.35 7.47 -8.53
C ALA A 36 4.87 8.07 -7.22
N THR A 37 5.73 8.83 -6.54
CA THR A 37 5.31 9.68 -5.43
C THR A 37 4.41 10.75 -6.03
N ALA A 38 3.10 10.54 -5.95
CA ALA A 38 2.16 11.61 -6.23
C ALA A 38 2.42 12.72 -5.20
N ASP A 39 2.84 13.88 -5.67
CA ASP A 39 2.79 15.09 -4.86
C ASP A 39 1.35 15.26 -4.34
N SER A 40 1.19 15.77 -3.13
CA SER A 40 -0.13 15.91 -2.50
C SER A 40 -1.08 16.84 -3.28
N GLY A 41 -0.58 17.51 -4.34
CA GLY A 41 -1.36 18.28 -5.32
C GLY A 41 -1.66 17.58 -6.66
N GLY A 42 -1.69 16.25 -6.72
CA GLY A 42 -2.11 15.53 -7.93
C GLY A 42 -3.55 15.85 -8.38
N GLU A 43 -3.82 15.82 -9.68
CA GLU A 43 -5.18 15.98 -10.24
C GLU A 43 -6.13 14.93 -9.65
N PRO A 44 -7.40 15.27 -9.32
CA PRO A 44 -8.38 14.30 -8.86
C PRO A 44 -8.45 13.08 -9.78
N ALA A 45 -8.58 11.91 -9.15
CA ALA A 45 -8.84 10.68 -9.88
C ALA A 45 -10.07 10.86 -10.81
N PRO A 46 -9.98 10.45 -12.08
CA PRO A 46 -11.06 10.58 -13.04
C PRO A 46 -12.29 9.78 -12.60
N ASP A 47 -13.46 10.15 -13.11
CA ASP A 47 -14.65 9.35 -12.91
C ASP A 47 -14.57 8.10 -13.79
N VAL A 48 -14.34 6.96 -13.12
CA VAL A 48 -14.31 5.64 -13.74
C VAL A 48 -15.46 4.82 -13.21
N SER A 49 -16.26 4.28 -14.12
CA SER A 49 -17.31 3.32 -13.82
C SER A 49 -17.29 2.18 -14.84
N GLY A 50 -17.82 1.02 -14.45
CA GLY A 50 -17.81 -0.15 -15.30
C GLY A 50 -18.57 -1.33 -14.71
N VAL A 51 -18.36 -2.48 -15.33
CA VAL A 51 -18.90 -3.76 -14.91
C VAL A 51 -17.73 -4.70 -14.63
N THR A 52 -17.72 -5.33 -13.47
CA THR A 52 -16.69 -6.29 -13.06
C THR A 52 -16.83 -7.60 -13.83
N LEU A 53 -15.85 -8.50 -13.69
CA LEU A 53 -15.86 -9.81 -14.37
C LEU A 53 -17.05 -10.70 -13.98
N ASP A 54 -17.60 -10.50 -12.79
CA ASP A 54 -18.80 -11.15 -12.25
C ASP A 54 -20.11 -10.43 -12.61
N GLY A 55 -20.06 -9.34 -13.39
CA GLY A 55 -21.26 -8.63 -13.85
C GLY A 55 -21.74 -7.52 -12.91
N THR A 56 -21.01 -7.22 -11.84
CA THR A 56 -21.38 -6.19 -10.86
C THR A 56 -21.03 -4.79 -11.38
N LYS A 57 -21.97 -3.84 -11.30
CA LYS A 57 -21.70 -2.43 -11.61
C LYS A 57 -20.86 -1.81 -10.51
N VAL A 58 -19.80 -1.08 -10.88
CA VAL A 58 -18.89 -0.41 -9.94
C VAL A 58 -18.54 0.99 -10.42
N SER A 59 -18.34 1.91 -9.49
CA SER A 59 -17.85 3.27 -9.72
C SER A 59 -16.83 3.66 -8.66
N LEU A 60 -15.76 4.37 -9.05
CA LEU A 60 -14.76 4.87 -8.10
C LEU A 60 -15.31 5.95 -7.16
N SER A 61 -16.42 6.60 -7.53
CA SER A 61 -17.11 7.59 -6.68
C SER A 61 -17.58 7.00 -5.34
N GLU A 62 -17.94 5.72 -5.32
CA GLU A 62 -18.43 5.01 -4.13
C GLU A 62 -17.35 4.80 -3.05
N TYR A 63 -16.08 4.90 -3.42
CA TYR A 63 -14.93 4.63 -2.54
C TYR A 63 -14.21 5.91 -2.06
N ARG A 64 -14.77 7.08 -2.33
CA ARG A 64 -14.20 8.37 -1.89
C ARG A 64 -14.13 8.44 -0.35
N GLY A 65 -13.20 9.24 0.17
CA GLY A 65 -13.00 9.44 1.61
C GLY A 65 -12.10 8.40 2.29
N LYS A 66 -11.58 7.42 1.55
CA LYS A 66 -10.61 6.41 2.00
C LYS A 66 -9.44 6.34 1.02
N PRO A 67 -8.19 6.10 1.49
CA PRO A 67 -7.11 5.71 0.60
C PRO A 67 -7.49 4.41 -0.14
N LEU A 68 -7.41 4.45 -1.46
CA LEU A 68 -7.74 3.33 -2.34
C LEU A 68 -6.53 3.02 -3.24
N VAL A 69 -6.18 1.75 -3.36
CA VAL A 69 -5.12 1.27 -4.26
C VAL A 69 -5.79 0.51 -5.40
N LEU A 70 -5.42 0.84 -6.65
CA LEU A 70 -5.89 0.16 -7.86
C LEU A 70 -4.77 -0.71 -8.42
N ALA A 71 -5.05 -1.99 -8.62
CA ALA A 71 -4.12 -2.93 -9.25
C ALA A 71 -4.58 -3.22 -10.68
N PHE A 72 -3.72 -2.90 -11.66
CA PHE A 72 -3.98 -3.19 -13.07
C PHE A 72 -3.28 -4.50 -13.45
N MET A 73 -4.04 -5.48 -13.92
CA MET A 73 -3.58 -6.82 -14.26
C MET A 73 -4.28 -7.32 -15.52
N ALA A 74 -3.62 -8.22 -16.26
CA ALA A 74 -4.20 -8.98 -17.35
C ALA A 74 -3.64 -10.42 -17.34
N SER A 75 -4.39 -11.39 -17.87
CA SER A 75 -4.06 -12.82 -17.80
C SER A 75 -3.25 -13.36 -18.99
N TRP A 76 -2.82 -12.47 -19.90
CA TRP A 76 -2.19 -12.82 -21.18
C TRP A 76 -0.66 -12.76 -21.14
#